data_AF-A0A2M7JI25-F1
#
_entry.id   AF-A0A2M7JI25-F1
#
_cell.length_a   1.000
_cell.length_b   1.000
_cell.length_c   1.000
_cell.angle_alpha   90.00
_cell.angle_beta   90.00
_cell.angle_gamma   90.00
#
_symmetry.space_group_name_H-M   'P 1'
#
loop_
_entity.id
_entity.type
_entity.pdbx_description
1 polymer ?
#
loop_
_entity_poly.entity_id
_entity_poly.type
_entity_poly.pdbx_seq_one_letter_code
_entity_poly.pdbx_strand_id
1 'polypeptide(L)' 'MQDLINQERLEMEVLDRLNSGRFLDSVVFCGGTMLRLCHGLDRFSVDLDFWLPGQKAAKNLLDRMQAYLSGFYSIK' A
#
# COMPACT_ATOMS: atom_id res chain seq x y z
N MET A 1 -20.79 -1.85 6.48
CA MET A 1 -20.56 -1.55 5.04
C MET A 1 -19.84 -0.22 4.85
N GLN A 2 -20.27 0.85 5.52
CA GLN A 2 -19.56 2.14 5.49
C GLN A 2 -18.08 2.03 5.90
N ASP A 3 -17.77 1.21 6.90
CA ASP A 3 -16.39 1.01 7.35
C ASP A 3 -15.49 0.40 6.27
N LEU A 4 -16.01 -0.56 5.49
CA LEU A 4 -15.28 -1.19 4.39
C LEU A 4 -15.05 -0.21 3.22
N ILE A 5 -16.00 0.69 2.98
CA ILE A 5 -15.84 1.78 2.00
C ILE A 5 -14.77 2.77 2.47
N ASN A 6 -14.76 3.12 3.76
CA ASN A 6 -13.75 4.00 4.33
C ASN A 6 -12.37 3.34 4.32
N GLN A 7 -12.30 2.03 4.56
CA GLN A 7 -11.08 1.24 4.46
C GLN A 7 -10.52 1.25 3.03
N GLU A 8 -11.35 0.98 2.02
CA GLU A 8 -10.93 1.02 0.60
C GLU A 8 -10.44 2.43 0.19
N ARG A 9 -11.06 3.49 0.71
CA ARG A 9 -10.58 4.87 0.52
C ARG A 9 -9.21 5.10 1.15
N LEU A 10 -8.99 4.60 2.36
CA LEU A 10 -7.68 4.69 3.02
C LEU A 10 -6.62 3.92 2.24
N GLU A 11 -6.94 2.74 1.71
CA GLU A 11 -6.03 1.94 0.87
C GLU A 11 -5.64 2.69 -0.41
N MET A 12 -6.60 3.32 -1.09
CA MET A 12 -6.31 4.18 -2.24
C MET A 12 -5.45 5.39 -1.87
N GLU A 13 -5.74 6.05 -0.73
CA GLU A 13 -4.95 7.18 -0.24
C GLU A 13 -3.50 6.76 0.05
N VAL A 14 -3.30 5.65 0.76
CA VAL A 14 -1.97 5.11 1.07
C VAL A 14 -1.22 4.78 -0.22
N LEU A 15 -1.87 4.14 -1.21
CA LEU A 15 -1.26 3.88 -2.51
C LEU A 15 -0.84 5.18 -3.22
N ASP A 16 -1.64 6.24 -3.17
CA ASP A 16 -1.29 7.56 -3.72
C ASP A 16 -0.10 8.20 -3.00
N ARG A 17 -0.05 8.09 -1.66
CA ARG A 17 1.12 8.54 -0.87
C ARG A 17 2.38 7.76 -1.23
N LEU A 18 2.29 6.44 -1.35
CA LEU A 18 3.41 5.57 -1.73
C LEU A 18 3.91 5.88 -3.14
N ASN A 19 3.00 6.16 -4.08
CA ASN A 19 3.33 6.60 -5.42
C ASN A 19 4.06 7.96 -5.40
N SER A 20 3.51 8.94 -4.68
CA SER A 20 4.11 10.28 -4.52
C SER A 20 5.52 10.23 -3.92
N GLY A 21 5.76 9.31 -2.98
CA GLY A 21 7.08 9.05 -2.40
C GLY A 21 8.00 8.17 -3.25
N ARG A 22 7.56 7.76 -4.45
CA ARG A 22 8.26 6.85 -5.38
C ARG A 22 8.63 5.49 -4.79
N PHE A 23 7.86 5.02 -3.82
CA PHE A 23 8.08 3.71 -3.21
C PHE A 23 7.61 2.57 -4.11
N LEU A 24 6.53 2.79 -4.88
CA LEU A 24 5.97 1.81 -5.80
C LEU A 24 6.91 1.45 -6.97
N ASP A 25 7.89 2.30 -7.30
CA ASP A 25 8.93 2.00 -8.29
C ASP A 25 9.79 0.77 -7.92
N SER A 26 9.84 0.43 -6.63
CA SER A 26 10.69 -0.63 -6.09
C SER A 26 9.94 -1.89 -5.68
N VAL A 27 8.60 -1.91 -5.75
CA VAL A 27 7.77 -3.02 -5.31
C VAL A 27 6.68 -3.35 -6.33
N VAL A 28 6.24 -4.60 -6.34
CA VAL A 28 5.13 -5.04 -7.19
C VAL A 28 3.89 -5.16 -6.32
N PHE A 29 2.84 -4.40 -6.64
CA PHE A 29 1.55 -4.49 -5.96
C PHE A 29 0.84 -5.79 -6.36
N CYS A 30 0.43 -6.59 -5.39
CA CYS A 30 -0.17 -7.91 -5.61
C CYS A 30 -1.29 -8.19 -4.59
N GLY A 31 -1.82 -9.41 -4.59
CA GLY A 31 -2.83 -9.84 -3.61
C GLY A 31 -4.28 -9.48 -3.96
N GLY A 32 -5.17 -9.68 -2.97
CA GLY A 32 -6.61 -9.52 -3.14
C GLY A 32 -7.05 -8.07 -3.38
N THR A 33 -6.37 -7.12 -2.75
CA THR A 33 -6.69 -5.69 -2.87
C THR A 33 -6.27 -5.14 -4.22
N MET A 34 -5.17 -5.63 -4.80
CA MET A 34 -4.82 -5.37 -6.20
C MET A 34 -5.92 -5.88 -7.15
N LEU A 35 -6.41 -7.11 -6.96
CA LEU A 35 -7.52 -7.64 -7.75
C LEU A 35 -8.81 -6.81 -7.58
N ARG A 36 -9.09 -6.33 -6.38
CA ARG A 36 -10.23 -5.45 -6.10
C ARG A 36 -10.12 -4.12 -6.83
N LEU A 37 -9.02 -3.40 -6.63
CA LEU A 37 -8.85 -2.03 -7.12
C LEU A 37 -8.54 -1.97 -8.63
N CYS A 38 -7.75 -2.91 -9.14
CA CYS A 38 -7.28 -2.90 -10.55
C CYS A 38 -8.14 -3.77 -11.47
N HIS A 39 -8.79 -4.81 -10.95
CA HIS A 39 -9.55 -5.79 -11.74
C HIS A 39 -11.02 -5.96 -11.33
N GLY A 40 -11.51 -5.18 -10.36
CA GLY A 40 -12.93 -5.17 -10.00
C GLY A 40 -13.42 -6.42 -9.28
N LEU A 41 -12.57 -7.09 -8.49
CA LEU A 41 -12.98 -8.24 -7.68
C LEU A 41 -14.26 -7.94 -6.85
N ASP A 42 -15.25 -8.83 -6.93
CA ASP A 42 -16.58 -8.63 -6.33
C ASP A 42 -16.64 -8.99 -4.83
N ARG A 43 -15.67 -8.50 -4.07
CA ARG A 43 -15.67 -8.48 -2.60
C ARG A 43 -14.71 -7.42 -2.11
N PHE A 44 -14.96 -6.88 -0.92
CA PHE A 44 -13.94 -6.09 -0.24
C PHE A 44 -12.74 -6.97 0.08
N SER A 45 -11.57 -6.36 -0.03
CA SER A 45 -10.30 -6.89 0.44
C SER A 45 -9.75 -5.87 1.42
N VAL A 46 -9.06 -6.38 2.43
CA VAL A 46 -8.37 -5.57 3.43
C VAL A 46 -6.91 -5.99 3.31
N ASP A 47 -6.00 -5.05 3.50
CA ASP A 47 -4.53 -5.18 3.41
C ASP A 47 -3.95 -4.80 2.03
N LEU A 48 -2.72 -4.29 2.04
CA LEU A 48 -1.96 -4.00 0.82
C LEU A 48 -0.73 -4.90 0.77
N ASP A 49 -0.72 -5.84 -0.18
CA ASP A 49 0.37 -6.79 -0.35
C ASP A 49 1.36 -6.32 -1.42
N PHE A 50 2.65 -6.32 -1.08
CA PHE A 50 3.71 -5.95 -2.00
C PHE A 50 4.79 -7.02 -2.08
N TRP A 51 5.21 -7.34 -3.30
CA TRP A 51 6.37 -8.16 -3.56
C TRP A 51 7.61 -7.29 -3.80
N LEU A 52 8.70 -7.56 -3.09
CA LEU A 52 9.96 -6.85 -3.26
C LEU A 52 10.96 -7.70 -4.08
N PRO A 53 11.35 -7.27 -5.29
CA PRO A 53 12.38 -7.96 -6.06
C PRO A 53 13.78 -7.67 -5.48
N GLY A 54 14.26 -8.53 -4.58
CA GLY A 54 15.64 -8.56 -4.09
C GLY A 54 15.85 -8.11 -2.64
N GLN A 55 16.67 -8.86 -1.89
CA GLN A 55 16.80 -8.71 -0.42
C GLN A 55 17.60 -7.47 0.04
N LYS A 56 18.63 -7.04 -0.72
CA LYS A 56 19.54 -5.95 -0.27
C LYS A 56 18.86 -4.57 -0.21
N ALA A 57 17.73 -4.38 -0.89
CA ALA A 57 16.99 -3.12 -0.89
C ALA A 57 15.92 -3.02 0.22
N ALA A 58 15.59 -4.13 0.88
CA ALA A 58 14.39 -4.23 1.73
C ALA A 58 14.43 -3.33 2.97
N LYS A 59 15.55 -3.37 3.71
CA LYS A 59 15.64 -2.67 5.00
C LYS A 59 15.60 -1.15 4.83
N ASN A 60 16.43 -0.62 3.93
CA ASN A 60 16.49 0.82 3.65
C ASN A 60 15.17 1.36 3.06
N LEU A 61 14.46 0.54 2.28
CA LEU A 61 13.16 0.91 1.73
C LEU A 61 12.12 1.04 2.85
N LEU A 62 12.05 0.06 3.75
CA LEU A 62 11.07 0.05 4.83
C LEU A 62 11.28 1.22 5.80
N ASP A 63 12.52 1.46 6.22
CA ASP A 63 12.85 2.57 7.14
C ASP A 63 12.46 3.93 6.53
N ARG A 64 12.74 4.12 5.23
CA ARG A 64 12.34 5.33 4.49
C ARG A 64 10.83 5.46 4.35
N MET A 65 10.14 4.35 4.08
CA MET A 65 8.69 4.33 3.92
C MET A 65 7.99 4.68 5.23
N GLN A 66 8.45 4.11 6.35
CA GLN A 66 7.93 4.44 7.68
C GLN A 66 8.16 5.92 8.00
N ALA A 67 9.36 6.43 7.79
CA ALA A 67 9.67 7.85 8.03
C ALA A 67 8.79 8.80 7.19
N TYR A 68 8.57 8.47 5.92
CA TYR A 68 7.71 9.25 5.02
C TYR A 68 6.23 9.21 5.44
N LEU A 69 5.69 7.99 5.68
CA LEU A 69 4.28 7.81 6.04
C LEU A 69 3.96 8.39 7.42
N SER A 70 4.93 8.46 8.33
CA SER A 70 4.77 9.10 9.65
C SER A 70 4.47 10.60 9.56
N GLY A 71 4.73 11.23 8.42
CA GLY A 71 4.31 12.62 8.15
C GLY A 71 2.82 12.79 7.88
N PHE A 72 2.09 11.69 7.60
CA PHE A 72 0.67 11.69 7.24
C PHE A 72 -0.19 10.88 8.20
N TYR A 73 0.37 9.82 8.79
CA TYR A 73 -0.36 8.85 9.61
C TYR A 73 0.33 8.61 10.95
N SER A 74 -0.46 8.27 11.96
CA SER A 74 0.07 7.74 13.22
C SER A 74 0.39 6.26 13.05
N ILE A 75 1.68 5.93 12.97
CA ILE A 75 2.17 4.55 12.90
C ILE A 75 2.48 4.09 14.34
N LYS A 76 1.95 2.93 14.75
CA LYS A 76 2.22 2.31 16.06
C LYS A 76 3.14 1.11 15.92
#